data_AF-A0AAU7DVV6-F1
#
_entry.id   AF-A0AAU7DVV6-F1
#
_cell.length_a   1.000
_cell.length_b   1.000
_cell.length_c   1.000
_cell.angle_alpha   90.00
_cell.angle_beta   90.00
_cell.angle_gamma   90.00
#
_symmetry.space_group_name_H-M   'P 1'
#
loop_
_entity.id
_entity.type
_entity.pdbx_description
1 polymer ?
#
loop_
_entity_poly.entity_id
_entity_poly.type
_entity_poly.pdbx_seq_one_letter_code
_entity_poly.pdbx_strand_id
1 'polypeptide(L)'
;MNSNNAAEPVTIQLFPDYAGTTLWLSDAIDYQESGLSPGLIQDLQVWEQSYYDSINLDNDHEWKSLGLANAYTKRGNELGQRVADEIGPDFEVDFSSYQQGVETRTFRAGGSANNADAALAFEHIATVRAEHEQDYKRLIEEAEAAGDTGWFAYAPVSGEVFAPDVPVTTTSDSGPASSPGAATILDALVQETRE
;
A
#
# COMPACT_ATOMS: atom_id res chain seq x y z
N MET A 1 -18.03 -28.06 13.81
CA MET A 1 -17.33 -28.64 12.64
C MET A 1 -17.17 -27.52 11.62
N ASN A 2 -15.94 -27.00 11.59
CA ASN A 2 -15.25 -26.15 10.62
C ASN A 2 -16.02 -25.02 9.92
N SER A 3 -15.96 -23.83 10.53
CA SER A 3 -16.01 -22.57 9.78
C SER A 3 -14.70 -22.44 9.00
N ASN A 4 -14.76 -22.59 7.68
CA ASN A 4 -13.68 -22.15 6.80
C ASN A 4 -13.61 -20.62 6.89
N ASN A 5 -12.73 -20.08 7.74
CA ASN A 5 -12.22 -18.73 7.58
C ASN A 5 -11.32 -18.76 6.33
N ALA A 6 -11.93 -18.66 5.15
CA ALA A 6 -11.18 -18.17 4.00
C ALA A 6 -10.82 -16.72 4.35
N ALA A 7 -9.53 -16.38 4.34
CA ALA A 7 -9.11 -14.99 4.48
C ALA A 7 -9.85 -14.17 3.41
N GLU A 8 -10.30 -12.96 3.78
CA GLU A 8 -10.90 -12.08 2.78
C GLU A 8 -9.86 -11.76 1.70
N PRO A 9 -10.25 -11.75 0.42
CA PRO A 9 -9.30 -11.43 -0.65
C PRO A 9 -8.70 -10.04 -0.49
N VAL A 10 -7.45 -9.89 -0.89
CA VAL A 10 -6.76 -8.59 -0.83
C VAL A 10 -7.25 -7.71 -1.98
N THR A 11 -7.72 -6.50 -1.66
CA THR A 11 -8.26 -5.56 -2.66
C THR A 11 -7.15 -4.70 -3.26
N ILE A 12 -7.02 -4.78 -4.59
CA ILE A 12 -6.20 -3.89 -5.40
C ILE A 12 -7.10 -2.79 -5.97
N GLN A 13 -6.79 -1.53 -5.73
CA GLN A 13 -7.53 -0.43 -6.34
C GLN A 13 -6.93 -0.10 -7.71
N LEU A 14 -7.79 0.19 -8.68
CA LEU A 14 -7.44 0.54 -10.05
C LEU A 14 -7.92 1.95 -10.35
N PHE A 15 -7.01 2.92 -10.43
CA PHE A 15 -7.30 4.29 -10.88
C PHE A 15 -6.00 5.05 -11.24
N PRO A 16 -6.04 6.02 -12.18
CA PRO A 16 -4.92 6.93 -12.45
C PRO A 16 -4.67 7.95 -11.33
N ASP A 17 -3.42 8.17 -10.92
CA ASP A 17 -3.05 9.25 -10.00
C ASP A 17 -1.56 9.69 -10.13
N TYR A 18 -1.09 9.82 -11.37
CA TYR A 18 0.24 10.39 -11.71
C TYR A 18 1.46 9.64 -11.15
N ALA A 19 1.26 8.45 -10.58
CA ALA A 19 2.32 7.62 -10.00
C ALA A 19 3.12 6.81 -11.04
N GLY A 20 2.79 6.94 -12.33
CA GLY A 20 3.35 6.09 -13.40
C GLY A 20 2.80 4.65 -13.37
N THR A 21 1.75 4.44 -12.60
CA THR A 21 0.98 3.20 -12.47
C THR A 21 -0.46 3.54 -12.09
N THR A 22 -1.37 2.62 -12.39
CA THR A 22 -2.78 2.71 -12.02
C THR A 22 -3.18 1.72 -10.93
N LEU A 23 -2.22 0.95 -10.39
CA LEU A 23 -2.46 -0.14 -9.45
C LEU A 23 -2.05 0.27 -8.04
N TRP A 24 -2.94 0.03 -7.07
CA TRP A 24 -2.76 0.50 -5.70
C TRP A 24 -3.11 -0.59 -4.69
N LEU A 25 -2.28 -0.72 -3.65
CA LEU A 25 -2.54 -1.53 -2.47
C LEU A 25 -1.99 -0.79 -1.26
N SER A 26 -2.75 0.18 -0.73
CA SER A 26 -2.28 1.23 0.20
C SER A 26 -1.28 2.22 -0.42
N ASP A 27 -0.32 1.73 -1.19
CA ASP A 27 0.64 2.51 -1.99
C ASP A 27 0.58 2.12 -3.48
N ALA A 28 1.19 2.93 -4.34
CA ALA A 28 1.34 2.62 -5.77
C ALA A 28 2.14 1.31 -5.97
N ILE A 29 1.73 0.48 -6.92
CA ILE A 29 2.43 -0.75 -7.31
C ILE A 29 3.14 -0.49 -8.65
N ASP A 30 4.47 -0.58 -8.66
CA ASP A 30 5.25 -0.44 -9.91
C ASP A 30 4.91 -1.57 -10.89
N TYR A 31 4.66 -1.24 -12.16
CA TYR A 31 4.42 -2.22 -13.21
C TYR A 31 5.58 -3.21 -13.35
N GLN A 32 6.83 -2.78 -13.13
CA GLN A 32 8.02 -3.64 -13.18
C GLN A 32 8.01 -4.70 -12.08
N GLU A 33 7.39 -4.39 -10.94
CA GLU A 33 7.29 -5.29 -9.79
C GLU A 33 6.00 -6.12 -9.81
N SER A 34 4.99 -5.70 -10.59
CA SER A 34 3.66 -6.32 -10.63
C SER A 34 3.61 -7.73 -11.22
N GLY A 35 4.61 -8.13 -12.01
CA GLY A 35 4.61 -9.40 -12.75
C GLY A 35 3.51 -9.53 -13.83
N LEU A 36 2.72 -8.47 -14.07
CA LEU A 36 1.68 -8.47 -15.09
C LEU A 36 2.27 -8.62 -16.50
N SER A 37 1.46 -9.14 -17.41
CA SER A 37 1.88 -9.32 -18.79
C SER A 37 2.22 -7.96 -19.44
N PRO A 38 3.27 -7.88 -20.28
CA PRO A 38 3.66 -6.61 -20.91
C PRO A 38 2.53 -5.96 -21.73
N GLY A 39 1.67 -6.78 -22.34
CA GLY A 39 0.51 -6.29 -23.09
C GLY A 39 -0.55 -5.65 -22.18
N LEU A 40 -0.81 -6.22 -21.00
CA LEU A 40 -1.72 -5.61 -20.04
C LEU A 40 -1.15 -4.31 -19.45
N ILE A 41 0.15 -4.29 -19.13
CA ILE A 41 0.84 -3.06 -18.67
C ILE A 41 0.70 -1.95 -19.71
N GLN A 42 0.99 -2.24 -20.98
CA GLN A 42 0.84 -1.28 -22.06
C GLN A 42 -0.60 -0.76 -22.17
N ASP A 43 -1.58 -1.65 -22.05
CA ASP A 43 -2.99 -1.27 -22.10
C ASP A 43 -3.42 -0.39 -20.92
N LEU A 44 -2.89 -0.63 -19.72
CA LEU A 44 -3.12 0.19 -18.54
C LEU A 44 -2.51 1.59 -18.71
N GLN A 45 -1.28 1.68 -19.23
CA GLN A 45 -0.61 2.95 -19.53
C GLN A 45 -1.36 3.77 -20.58
N VAL A 46 -1.81 3.13 -21.66
CA VAL A 46 -2.62 3.79 -22.70
C VAL A 46 -3.94 4.29 -22.12
N TRP A 47 -4.57 3.51 -21.26
CA TRP A 47 -5.81 3.90 -20.59
C TRP A 47 -5.61 5.09 -19.63
N GLU A 48 -4.54 5.08 -18.84
CA GLU A 48 -4.15 6.22 -17.99
C GLU A 48 -3.92 7.48 -18.83
N GLN A 49 -3.14 7.41 -19.91
CA GLN A 49 -2.93 8.55 -20.78
C GLN A 49 -4.24 9.07 -21.39
N SER A 50 -5.15 8.16 -21.77
CA SER A 50 -6.47 8.55 -22.29
C SER A 50 -7.32 9.31 -21.28
N TYR A 51 -7.17 9.03 -19.98
CA TYR A 51 -7.82 9.79 -18.91
C TYR A 51 -7.33 11.25 -18.91
N TYR A 52 -6.01 11.46 -18.87
CA TYR A 52 -5.44 12.81 -18.90
C TYR A 52 -5.77 13.58 -20.18
N ASP A 53 -5.79 12.90 -21.32
CA ASP A 53 -6.19 13.49 -22.60
C ASP A 53 -7.68 13.87 -22.64
N SER A 54 -8.51 13.28 -21.78
CA SER A 54 -9.96 13.43 -21.79
C SER A 54 -10.54 14.45 -20.81
N ILE A 55 -9.73 14.98 -19.90
CA ILE A 55 -10.12 15.95 -18.88
C ILE A 55 -9.55 17.34 -19.16
N ASN A 56 -10.24 18.38 -18.69
CA ASN A 56 -9.74 19.75 -18.72
C ASN A 56 -8.88 20.00 -17.47
N LEU A 57 -7.56 20.01 -17.64
CA LEU A 57 -6.63 20.26 -16.52
C LEU A 57 -6.83 21.65 -15.88
N ASP A 58 -7.27 22.62 -16.67
CA ASP A 58 -7.50 24.00 -16.21
C ASP A 58 -8.88 24.23 -15.56
N ASN A 59 -9.75 23.21 -15.55
CA ASN A 59 -11.14 23.35 -15.07
C ASN A 59 -11.52 22.16 -14.19
N ASP A 60 -10.93 22.09 -12.99
CA ASP A 60 -11.22 21.11 -11.94
C ASP A 60 -11.28 19.65 -12.40
N HIS A 61 -10.47 19.31 -13.42
CA HIS A 61 -10.42 17.97 -14.02
C HIS A 61 -11.77 17.49 -14.58
N GLU A 62 -12.66 18.40 -14.99
CA GLU A 62 -13.93 18.04 -15.62
C GLU A 62 -13.70 17.32 -16.96
N TRP A 63 -14.54 16.32 -17.23
CA TRP A 63 -14.55 15.60 -18.50
C TRP A 63 -14.83 16.55 -19.66
N LYS A 64 -14.01 16.47 -20.73
CA LYS A 64 -14.23 17.23 -21.98
C LYS A 64 -15.55 16.86 -22.66
N SER A 65 -16.03 15.63 -22.47
CA SER A 65 -17.35 15.20 -22.91
C SER A 65 -17.82 13.94 -22.17
N LEU A 66 -19.13 13.72 -22.12
CA LEU A 66 -19.71 12.48 -21.59
C LEU A 66 -19.26 11.23 -22.37
N GLY A 67 -19.03 11.35 -23.68
CA GLY A 67 -18.54 10.24 -24.50
C GLY A 67 -17.17 9.75 -24.05
N LEU A 68 -16.28 10.67 -23.66
CA LEU A 68 -14.96 10.33 -23.14
C LEU A 68 -15.02 9.71 -21.75
N ALA A 69 -15.87 10.24 -20.86
CA ALA A 69 -16.11 9.64 -19.54
C ALA A 69 -16.59 8.19 -19.67
N ASN A 70 -17.55 7.95 -20.56
CA ASN A 70 -18.05 6.60 -20.83
C ASN A 70 -16.97 5.67 -21.41
N ALA A 71 -16.12 6.18 -22.31
CA ALA A 71 -15.03 5.41 -22.89
C ALA A 71 -13.98 5.02 -21.83
N TYR A 72 -13.60 5.96 -20.96
CA TYR A 72 -12.73 5.72 -19.81
C TYR A 72 -13.31 4.65 -18.88
N THR A 73 -14.57 4.81 -18.45
CA THR A 73 -15.24 3.86 -17.55
C THR A 73 -15.35 2.47 -18.18
N LYS A 74 -15.72 2.38 -19.46
CA LYS A 74 -15.82 1.10 -20.15
C LYS A 74 -14.46 0.40 -20.19
N ARG A 75 -13.40 1.12 -20.57
CA ARG A 75 -12.06 0.54 -20.66
C ARG A 75 -11.51 0.16 -19.29
N GLY A 76 -11.72 0.97 -18.26
CA GLY A 76 -11.34 0.66 -16.88
C GLY A 76 -11.98 -0.64 -16.38
N ASN A 77 -13.26 -0.87 -16.70
CA ASN A 77 -13.93 -2.14 -16.37
C ASN A 77 -13.30 -3.35 -17.07
N GLU A 78 -12.97 -3.23 -18.36
CA GLU A 78 -12.31 -4.31 -19.11
C GLU A 78 -10.93 -4.62 -18.53
N LEU A 79 -10.19 -3.59 -18.13
CA LEU A 79 -8.85 -3.73 -17.53
C LEU A 79 -8.92 -4.30 -16.12
N GLY A 80 -9.89 -3.88 -15.29
CA GLY A 80 -10.10 -4.43 -13.96
C GLY A 80 -10.32 -5.95 -13.98
N GLN A 81 -11.15 -6.44 -14.91
CA GLN A 81 -11.33 -7.90 -15.07
C GLN A 81 -10.03 -8.59 -15.52
N ARG A 82 -9.29 -8.01 -16.46
CA ARG A 82 -8.04 -8.60 -16.95
C ARG A 82 -6.96 -8.67 -15.87
N VAL A 83 -6.84 -7.63 -15.05
CA VAL A 83 -5.93 -7.65 -13.89
C VAL A 83 -6.36 -8.77 -12.94
N ALA A 84 -7.64 -8.85 -12.59
CA ALA A 84 -8.15 -9.91 -11.72
C ALA A 84 -7.85 -11.32 -12.27
N ASP A 85 -8.05 -11.53 -13.57
CA ASP A 85 -7.78 -12.82 -14.21
C ASP A 85 -6.27 -13.19 -14.22
N GLU A 86 -5.37 -12.19 -14.32
CA GLU A 86 -3.92 -12.41 -14.25
C GLU A 86 -3.46 -12.76 -12.83
N ILE A 87 -3.96 -12.06 -11.80
CA ILE A 87 -3.48 -12.20 -10.41
C ILE A 87 -4.17 -13.34 -9.63
N GLY A 88 -5.35 -13.78 -10.07
CA GLY A 88 -6.06 -14.93 -9.48
C GLY A 88 -7.02 -14.62 -8.34
N PRO A 89 -7.58 -15.66 -7.70
CA PRO A 89 -8.76 -15.55 -6.84
C PRO A 89 -8.47 -15.07 -5.41
N ASP A 90 -7.20 -15.02 -5.01
CA ASP A 90 -6.79 -14.51 -3.69
C ASP A 90 -6.85 -12.97 -3.61
N PHE A 91 -7.12 -12.33 -4.76
CA PHE A 91 -7.23 -10.90 -4.91
C PHE A 91 -8.55 -10.49 -5.55
N GLU A 92 -8.93 -9.25 -5.30
CA GLU A 92 -10.02 -8.56 -5.98
C GLU A 92 -9.51 -7.23 -6.52
N VAL A 93 -10.12 -6.75 -7.61
CA VAL A 93 -9.75 -5.47 -8.21
C VAL A 93 -10.93 -4.52 -8.14
N ASP A 94 -10.77 -3.41 -7.44
CA ASP A 94 -11.76 -2.34 -7.34
C ASP A 94 -11.44 -1.22 -8.32
N PHE A 95 -12.32 -1.01 -9.30
CA PHE A 95 -12.25 0.14 -10.19
C PHE A 95 -13.23 1.21 -9.75
N SER A 96 -12.71 2.36 -9.37
CA SER A 96 -13.49 3.57 -9.06
C SER A 96 -13.38 4.54 -10.23
N SER A 97 -14.50 4.77 -10.92
CA SER A 97 -14.52 5.73 -12.03
C SER A 97 -14.58 7.17 -11.50
N TYR A 98 -13.84 8.09 -12.13
CA TYR A 98 -14.00 9.53 -11.93
C TYR A 98 -15.26 10.11 -12.60
N GLN A 99 -16.07 9.28 -13.24
CA GLN A 99 -17.36 9.68 -13.76
C GLN A 99 -18.39 9.81 -12.63
N GLN A 100 -18.99 11.00 -12.49
CA GLN A 100 -20.02 11.23 -11.48
C GLN A 100 -21.19 10.24 -11.61
N GLY A 101 -21.63 9.71 -10.47
CA GLY A 101 -22.78 8.80 -10.38
C GLY A 101 -22.49 7.37 -10.83
N VAL A 102 -21.24 7.01 -11.11
CA VAL A 102 -20.82 5.63 -11.39
C VAL A 102 -20.29 5.01 -10.09
N GLU A 103 -20.88 3.89 -9.68
CA GLU A 103 -20.44 3.13 -8.52
C GLU A 103 -19.11 2.40 -8.81
N THR A 104 -18.31 2.20 -7.75
CA THR A 104 -17.13 1.33 -7.79
C THR A 104 -17.54 -0.07 -8.20
N ARG A 105 -16.73 -0.70 -9.05
CA ARG A 105 -16.95 -2.08 -9.48
C ARG A 105 -15.79 -2.97 -9.04
N THR A 106 -16.14 -4.06 -8.40
CA THR A 106 -15.22 -5.11 -7.95
C THR A 106 -15.17 -6.24 -8.98
N PHE A 107 -13.95 -6.65 -9.34
CA PHE A 107 -13.68 -7.75 -10.25
C PHE A 107 -12.96 -8.87 -9.53
N ARG A 108 -13.34 -10.11 -9.84
CA ARG A 108 -12.72 -11.32 -9.31
C ARG A 108 -12.35 -12.25 -10.46
N ALA A 109 -11.27 -13.01 -10.30
CA ALA A 109 -10.91 -14.04 -11.25
C ALA A 109 -12.01 -15.12 -11.35
N GLY A 110 -12.28 -15.62 -12.55
CA GLY A 110 -13.19 -16.76 -12.76
C GLY A 110 -12.62 -18.12 -12.33
N GLY A 111 -11.33 -18.19 -11.97
CA GLY A 111 -10.60 -19.41 -11.64
C GLY A 111 -9.18 -19.10 -11.19
N SER A 112 -8.27 -20.06 -11.34
CA SER A 112 -6.83 -19.86 -11.07
C SER A 112 -6.26 -18.71 -11.90
N ALA A 113 -5.26 -18.03 -11.32
CA ALA A 113 -4.45 -17.04 -12.02
C ALA A 113 -4.00 -17.56 -13.40
N ASN A 114 -4.23 -16.78 -14.44
CA ASN A 114 -3.75 -17.12 -15.78
C ASN A 114 -2.28 -16.66 -16.00
N ASN A 115 -1.72 -15.89 -15.04
CA ASN A 115 -0.33 -15.46 -15.00
C ASN A 115 0.27 -15.78 -13.62
N ALA A 116 1.06 -16.85 -13.54
CA ALA A 116 1.66 -17.29 -12.28
C ALA A 116 2.68 -16.29 -11.71
N ASP A 117 3.40 -15.56 -12.57
CA ASP A 117 4.40 -14.58 -12.14
C ASP A 117 3.71 -13.37 -11.48
N ALA A 118 2.60 -12.90 -12.05
CA ALA A 118 1.77 -11.86 -11.45
C ALA A 118 1.20 -12.29 -10.09
N ALA A 119 0.63 -13.50 -10.01
CA ALA A 119 0.08 -14.00 -8.76
C ALA A 119 1.13 -14.02 -7.63
N LEU A 120 2.33 -14.55 -7.92
CA LEU A 120 3.44 -14.57 -6.95
C LEU A 120 3.92 -13.17 -6.56
N ALA A 121 4.00 -12.25 -7.52
CA ALA A 121 4.39 -10.87 -7.26
C ALA A 121 3.40 -10.16 -6.34
N PHE A 122 2.10 -10.28 -6.62
CA PHE A 122 1.06 -9.67 -5.79
C PHE A 122 0.99 -10.31 -4.39
N GLU A 123 1.18 -11.62 -4.26
CA GLU A 123 1.30 -12.29 -2.95
C GLU A 123 2.47 -11.72 -2.13
N HIS A 124 3.63 -11.56 -2.78
CA HIS A 124 4.81 -10.98 -2.14
C HIS A 124 4.57 -9.53 -1.70
N ILE A 125 4.04 -8.68 -2.60
CA ILE A 125 3.71 -7.27 -2.32
C ILE A 125 2.71 -7.17 -1.15
N ALA A 126 1.65 -7.98 -1.17
CA ALA A 126 0.64 -7.96 -0.11
C ALA A 126 1.22 -8.39 1.24
N THR A 127 2.08 -9.42 1.25
CA THR A 127 2.74 -9.89 2.47
C THR A 127 3.63 -8.80 3.08
N VAL A 128 4.53 -8.22 2.28
CA VAL A 128 5.45 -7.17 2.75
C VAL A 128 4.68 -5.95 3.27
N ARG A 129 3.61 -5.54 2.57
CA ARG A 129 2.81 -4.39 2.99
C ARG A 129 2.00 -4.66 4.27
N ALA A 130 1.47 -5.87 4.43
CA ALA A 130 0.78 -6.26 5.66
C ALA A 130 1.74 -6.27 6.86
N GLU A 131 2.98 -6.73 6.68
CA GLU A 131 4.03 -6.67 7.72
C GLU A 131 4.35 -5.21 8.10
N HIS A 132 4.57 -4.34 7.12
CA HIS A 132 4.82 -2.92 7.38
C HIS A 132 3.64 -2.25 8.11
N GLU A 133 2.40 -2.51 7.70
CA GLU A 133 1.21 -1.95 8.34
C GLU A 133 1.09 -2.38 9.81
N GLN A 134 1.43 -3.64 10.11
CA GLN A 134 1.44 -4.13 11.50
C GLN A 134 2.51 -3.42 12.34
N ASP A 135 3.69 -3.19 11.79
CA ASP A 135 4.73 -2.42 12.49
C ASP A 135 4.32 -0.97 12.75
N TYR A 136 3.71 -0.30 11.75
CA TYR A 136 3.18 1.05 11.95
C TYR A 136 2.11 1.09 13.04
N LYS A 137 1.15 0.15 13.03
CA LYS A 137 0.10 0.07 14.05
C LYS A 137 0.69 -0.13 15.44
N ARG A 138 1.64 -1.06 15.58
CA ARG A 138 2.32 -1.32 16.85
C ARG A 138 3.02 -0.07 17.39
N LEU A 139 3.75 0.66 16.54
CA LEU A 139 4.44 1.88 16.96
C LEU A 139 3.46 2.99 17.38
N ILE A 140 2.35 3.15 16.68
CA ILE A 140 1.30 4.11 17.04
C ILE A 140 0.70 3.73 18.41
N GLU A 141 0.34 2.47 18.61
CA GLU A 141 -0.21 1.97 19.88
C GLU A 141 0.77 2.14 21.05
N GLU A 142 2.07 1.87 20.84
CA GLU A 142 3.12 2.07 21.83
C GLU A 142 3.29 3.57 22.20
N ALA A 143 3.27 4.46 21.20
CA ALA A 143 3.35 5.90 21.41
C ALA A 143 2.12 6.44 22.17
N GLU A 144 0.91 6.02 21.77
CA GLU A 144 -0.34 6.38 22.44
C GLU A 144 -0.35 5.90 23.90
N ALA A 145 0.09 4.66 24.15
CA ALA A 145 0.17 4.10 25.51
C ALA A 145 1.20 4.81 26.39
N ALA A 146 2.29 5.31 25.80
CA ALA A 146 3.29 6.13 26.49
C ALA A 146 2.82 7.58 26.75
N GLY A 147 1.68 7.98 26.19
CA GLY A 147 1.20 9.37 26.23
C GLY A 147 2.04 10.31 25.36
N ASP A 148 2.79 9.77 24.40
CA ASP A 148 3.52 10.57 23.42
C ASP A 148 2.53 11.14 22.40
N THR A 149 2.65 12.44 22.14
CA THR A 149 1.79 13.19 21.21
C THR A 149 2.61 13.90 20.13
N GLY A 150 3.92 13.66 20.11
CA GLY A 150 4.83 14.18 19.11
C GLY A 150 4.73 13.44 17.77
N TRP A 151 5.17 14.10 16.71
CA TRP A 151 5.34 13.45 15.41
C TRP A 151 6.63 12.64 15.41
N PHE A 152 6.60 11.44 14.84
CA PHE A 152 7.79 10.63 14.57
C PHE A 152 7.81 10.18 13.11
N ALA A 153 8.98 9.82 12.60
CA ALA A 153 9.15 9.15 11.33
C ALA A 153 9.65 7.72 11.59
N TYR A 154 9.09 6.75 10.88
CA TYR A 154 9.51 5.35 10.95
C TYR A 154 10.05 4.92 9.59
N ALA A 155 11.24 4.31 9.60
CA ALA A 155 11.88 3.73 8.42
C ALA A 155 11.66 2.20 8.43
N PRO A 156 10.66 1.67 7.71
CA PRO A 156 10.25 0.27 7.82
C PRO A 156 11.34 -0.73 7.42
N VAL A 157 12.24 -0.36 6.51
CA VAL A 157 13.33 -1.24 6.06
C VAL A 157 14.43 -1.40 7.12
N SER A 158 14.76 -0.34 7.87
CA SER A 158 15.80 -0.39 8.91
C SER A 158 15.22 -0.62 10.31
N GLY A 159 13.92 -0.43 10.50
CA GLY A 159 13.27 -0.41 11.81
C GLY A 159 13.55 0.86 12.62
N GLU A 160 14.21 1.87 12.05
CA GLU A 160 14.60 3.08 12.78
C GLU A 160 13.42 4.03 12.99
N VAL A 161 13.31 4.59 14.18
CA VAL A 161 12.32 5.62 14.56
C VAL A 161 13.06 6.92 14.85
N PHE A 162 12.63 8.00 14.20
CA PHE A 162 13.16 9.35 14.36
C PHE A 162 12.10 10.27 14.96
N ALA A 163 12.39 10.93 16.07
CA ALA A 163 11.50 11.92 16.68
C ALA A 163 12.24 13.27 16.85
N PRO A 164 11.55 14.41 16.65
CA PRO A 164 12.16 15.74 16.51
C PRO A 164 12.90 16.23 17.76
N ASP A 165 12.64 15.67 18.94
CA ASP A 165 13.26 16.06 20.22
C ASP A 165 14.22 15.01 20.80
N VAL A 166 14.57 13.96 20.04
CA VAL A 166 15.59 12.99 20.46
C VAL A 166 16.94 13.40 19.85
N PRO A 167 17.94 13.82 20.66
CA PRO A 167 19.25 14.14 20.11
C PRO A 167 19.82 12.91 19.40
N VAL A 168 20.10 13.05 18.10
CA VAL A 168 20.75 12.03 17.28
C VAL A 168 22.05 11.63 17.98
N THR A 169 22.05 10.47 18.62
CA THR A 169 23.29 9.91 19.14
C THR A 169 23.99 9.29 17.94
N THR A 170 24.75 10.13 17.23
CA THR A 170 25.64 9.69 16.17
C THR A 170 26.66 8.75 16.79
N THR A 171 26.44 7.44 16.66
CA THR A 171 27.48 6.45 16.99
C THR A 171 28.48 6.48 15.84
N SER A 172 29.48 7.35 15.97
CA SER A 172 30.70 7.28 15.15
C SER A 172 31.49 6.04 15.54
N ASP A 173 31.86 5.33 14.49
CA ASP A 173 32.75 4.18 14.37
C ASP A 173 33.98 4.18 15.31
N SER A 174 34.16 3.07 16.04
CA SER A 174 35.44 2.49 16.50
C SER A 174 35.16 1.13 17.19
N GLY A 175 35.35 0.00 16.49
CA GLY A 175 35.20 -1.37 17.06
C GLY A 175 36.36 -1.81 17.99
N PRO A 176 36.56 -3.13 18.28
CA PRO A 176 35.59 -4.22 18.42
C PRO A 176 35.67 -4.92 19.82
N ALA A 177 34.71 -5.83 20.05
CA ALA A 177 34.67 -6.91 21.05
C ALA A 177 34.28 -6.57 22.51
N SER A 178 33.03 -6.88 22.87
CA SER A 178 32.65 -8.02 23.76
C SER A 178 31.31 -7.76 24.44
N SER A 179 30.33 -8.64 24.23
CA SER A 179 29.17 -8.81 25.12
C SER A 179 29.64 -9.10 26.55
N PRO A 180 28.93 -8.66 27.61
CA PRO A 180 27.67 -9.33 27.99
C PRO A 180 26.58 -8.41 28.56
N GLY A 181 25.33 -8.91 28.52
CA GLY A 181 24.41 -8.78 29.65
C GLY A 181 23.28 -7.76 29.48
N ALA A 182 22.14 -8.24 29.00
CA ALA A 182 20.84 -7.66 29.32
C ALA A 182 20.59 -7.71 30.84
N ALA A 183 19.98 -6.64 31.37
CA ALA A 183 19.47 -6.37 32.74
C ALA A 183 20.09 -5.04 33.21
N THR A 184 19.38 -3.96 33.50
CA THR A 184 18.19 -3.84 34.36
C THR A 184 17.63 -2.41 34.18
N ILE A 185 16.36 -2.28 33.80
CA ILE A 185 15.59 -1.03 33.97
C ILE A 185 14.50 -1.35 34.99
N LEU A 186 14.67 -0.87 36.22
CA LEU A 186 13.66 -0.43 37.20
C LEU A 186 14.31 -0.48 38.59
N ASP A 187 14.78 0.65 39.08
CA ASP A 187 14.63 1.04 40.49
C ASP A 187 15.32 2.39 40.74
N ALA A 188 14.53 3.41 41.05
CA ALA A 188 14.83 4.48 42.02
C ALA A 188 13.99 5.73 41.73
N LEU A 189 12.77 5.79 42.27
CA LEU A 189 12.17 7.09 42.66
C LEU A 189 11.00 6.90 43.64
N VAL A 190 11.26 6.18 44.74
CA VAL A 190 10.48 6.33 45.98
C VAL A 190 11.45 6.30 47.15
N GLN A 191 11.42 7.38 47.94
CA GLN A 191 12.07 7.62 49.24
C GLN A 191 13.46 8.28 49.23
N GLU A 192 13.48 9.62 49.31
CA GLU A 192 14.28 10.30 50.36
C GLU A 192 13.85 11.76 50.53
N THR A 193 12.95 12.03 51.48
CA THR A 193 13.10 13.19 52.37
C THR A 193 12.29 12.94 53.65
N ARG A 194 12.90 12.19 54.56
CA ARG A 194 12.65 12.33 56.00
C ARG A 194 13.94 12.86 56.60
N GLU A 195 13.88 14.07 57.12
CA GLU A 195 14.29 14.39 58.50
C GLU A 195 13.25 15.34 59.09
#